data_AF-M2Z7E8-F1
#
_entry.id   AF-M2Z7E8-F1
#
_cell.length_a   1.000
_cell.length_b   1.000
_cell.length_c   1.000
_cell.angle_alpha   90.00
_cell.angle_beta   90.00
_cell.angle_gamma   90.00
#
_symmetry.space_group_name_H-M   'P 1'
#
loop_
_entity.id
_entity.type
_entity.pdbx_description
1 polymer ?
#
loop_
_entity_poly.entity_id
_entity_poly.type
_entity_poly.pdbx_seq_one_letter_code
_entity_poly.pdbx_strand_id
1 'polypeptide(L)'
;MRHVATALTLLLLAACVPPPDQPAHYTRMGRFMGLVANCGCSDIGAERMIAEYRKALGDLYPAGEVAAMKGYVDLGAGETWENQIQICAEVCAQRCMVQAVAAPLGGRGTGEKPCLVSERDLHLTDGAQINPGGDF
;
A
#
# COMPACT_ATOMS: atom_id res chain seq x y z
N MET A 1 39.22 26.25 16.77
CA MET A 1 37.97 26.01 17.54
C MET A 1 36.69 26.45 16.81
N ARG A 2 36.71 27.48 15.95
CA ARG A 2 35.53 28.03 15.27
C ARG A 2 34.87 27.09 14.22
N HIS A 3 35.62 26.13 13.65
CA HIS A 3 35.13 25.16 12.66
C HIS A 3 34.49 23.90 13.27
N VAL A 4 34.75 23.61 14.55
CA VAL A 4 34.17 22.44 15.23
C VAL A 4 32.71 22.71 15.59
N ALA A 5 32.40 23.95 15.97
CA ALA A 5 31.05 24.36 16.32
C ALA A 5 30.08 24.33 15.11
N THR A 6 30.56 24.63 13.91
CA THR A 6 29.76 24.65 12.66
C THR A 6 29.43 23.25 12.15
N ALA A 7 30.36 22.30 12.30
CA ALA A 7 30.13 20.90 11.92
C ALA A 7 29.09 20.22 12.84
N LEU A 8 29.11 20.53 14.14
CA LEU A 8 28.14 19.99 15.10
C LEU A 8 26.71 20.49 14.84
N THR A 9 26.56 21.76 14.44
CA THR A 9 25.24 22.34 14.15
C THR A 9 24.61 21.73 12.89
N LEU A 10 25.41 21.42 11.87
CA LEU A 10 24.93 20.77 10.64
C LEU A 10 24.47 19.32 10.88
N LEU A 11 25.16 18.57 11.74
CA LEU A 11 24.75 17.21 12.12
C LEU A 11 23.47 17.20 12.97
N LEU A 12 23.28 18.19 13.84
CA LEU A 12 22.06 18.36 14.63
C LEU A 12 20.86 18.79 13.76
N LEU A 13 21.09 19.59 12.71
CA LEU A 13 20.05 19.98 11.74
C LEU A 13 19.64 18.82 10.83
N ALA A 14 20.56 17.91 10.48
CA ALA A 14 20.26 16.72 9.70
C ALA A 14 19.39 15.69 10.46
N ALA A 15 19.44 15.71 11.80
CA ALA A 15 18.59 14.87 12.65
C ALA A 15 17.13 15.38 12.76
N CYS A 16 16.83 16.58 12.24
CA CYS A 16 15.48 17.16 12.25
C CYS A 16 14.70 16.95 10.94
N VAL A 17 15.30 16.30 9.94
CA VAL A 17 14.61 15.99 8.68
C VAL A 17 14.03 14.57 8.80
N PRO A 18 12.70 14.38 8.71
CA PRO A 18 12.12 13.05 8.70
C PRO A 18 12.75 12.25 7.56
N PRO A 19 13.07 10.96 7.77
CA PRO A 19 13.65 10.13 6.74
C PRO A 19 12.79 10.19 5.47
N PRO A 20 13.41 10.12 4.28
CA PRO A 20 12.66 10.14 3.03
C PRO A 20 11.63 9.01 3.03
N ASP A 21 10.45 9.30 2.48
CA ASP A 21 9.38 8.31 2.40
C ASP A 21 9.83 7.11 1.57
N GLN A 22 9.98 5.98 2.26
CA GLN A 22 10.33 4.70 1.67
C GLN A 22 9.06 3.98 1.19
N PRO A 23 9.12 3.25 0.07
CA PRO A 23 8.02 2.42 -0.38
C PRO A 23 7.53 1.50 0.73
N ALA A 24 6.23 1.24 0.78
CA ALA A 24 5.67 0.28 1.72
C ALA A 24 6.34 -1.09 1.56
N HIS A 25 6.52 -1.83 2.64
CA HIS A 25 7.08 -3.17 2.58
C HIS A 25 6.27 -4.04 1.61
N TYR A 26 6.94 -4.92 0.84
CA TYR A 26 6.31 -5.62 -0.28
C TYR A 26 5.05 -6.42 0.11
N THR A 27 5.00 -6.92 1.35
CA THR A 27 3.84 -7.64 1.90
C THR A 27 2.62 -6.73 2.05
N ARG A 28 2.83 -5.51 2.57
CA ARG A 28 1.78 -4.51 2.78
C ARG A 28 1.32 -3.93 1.45
N MET A 29 2.27 -3.61 0.57
CA MET A 29 1.96 -3.15 -0.79
C MET A 29 1.13 -4.18 -1.56
N GLY A 30 1.53 -5.46 -1.51
CA GLY A 30 0.77 -6.53 -2.13
C GLY A 30 -0.65 -6.66 -1.58
N ARG A 31 -0.81 -6.69 -0.25
CA ARG A 31 -2.14 -6.75 0.38
C ARG A 31 -3.00 -5.54 0.00
N PHE A 32 -2.44 -4.32 0.01
CA PHE A 32 -3.13 -3.11 -0.42
C PHE A 32 -3.64 -3.21 -1.85
N MET A 33 -2.80 -3.65 -2.79
CA MET A 33 -3.20 -3.84 -4.19
C MET A 33 -4.34 -4.85 -4.34
N GLY A 34 -4.24 -6.00 -3.66
CA GLY A 34 -5.32 -6.98 -3.63
C GLY A 34 -6.63 -6.38 -3.10
N LEU A 35 -6.56 -5.65 -1.98
CA LEU A 35 -7.71 -5.00 -1.36
C LEU A 35 -8.33 -3.91 -2.23
N VAL A 36 -7.54 -3.13 -2.98
CA VAL A 36 -8.06 -2.15 -3.94
C VAL A 36 -9.00 -2.81 -4.95
N ALA A 37 -8.64 -4.00 -5.41
CA ALA A 37 -9.45 -4.77 -6.35
C ALA A 37 -10.65 -5.45 -5.67
N ASN A 38 -10.45 -6.09 -4.52
CA ASN A 38 -11.50 -6.77 -3.76
C ASN A 38 -12.60 -5.81 -3.29
N CYS A 39 -12.21 -4.63 -2.80
CA CYS A 39 -13.12 -3.61 -2.31
C CYS A 39 -13.75 -2.74 -3.40
N GLY A 40 -13.38 -2.95 -4.67
CA GLY A 40 -13.91 -2.15 -5.78
C GLY A 40 -13.55 -0.66 -5.69
N CYS A 41 -12.38 -0.32 -5.15
CA CYS A 41 -11.92 1.08 -5.06
C CYS A 41 -11.61 1.70 -6.43
N SER A 42 -11.53 0.86 -7.47
CA SER A 42 -11.48 1.21 -8.89
C SER A 42 -12.25 0.15 -9.69
N ASP A 43 -12.32 0.30 -11.03
CA ASP A 43 -12.87 -0.73 -11.92
C ASP A 43 -11.85 -1.85 -12.28
N ILE A 44 -10.71 -1.90 -11.60
CA ILE A 44 -9.76 -3.02 -11.69
C ILE A 44 -10.21 -4.16 -10.79
N GLY A 45 -10.70 -5.23 -11.40
CA GLY A 45 -11.03 -6.47 -10.69
C GLY A 45 -9.79 -7.28 -10.26
N ALA A 46 -10.02 -8.23 -9.36
CA ALA A 46 -8.99 -9.10 -8.77
C ALA A 46 -8.10 -9.80 -9.80
N GLU A 47 -8.72 -10.38 -10.86
CA GLU A 47 -7.98 -11.10 -11.91
C GLU A 47 -6.93 -10.22 -12.59
N ARG A 48 -7.33 -9.00 -12.99
CA ARG A 48 -6.44 -8.06 -13.65
C ARG A 48 -5.36 -7.54 -12.71
N MET A 49 -5.72 -7.25 -11.45
CA MET A 49 -4.75 -6.86 -10.42
C MET A 49 -3.68 -7.94 -10.26
N ILE A 50 -4.05 -9.20 -10.10
CA ILE A 50 -3.13 -10.33 -9.93
C ILE A 50 -2.26 -10.57 -11.17
N ALA A 51 -2.83 -10.47 -12.37
CA ALA A 51 -2.11 -10.71 -13.62
C ALA A 51 -1.08 -9.61 -13.92
N GLU A 52 -1.40 -8.36 -13.56
CA GLU A 52 -0.67 -7.18 -14.03
C GLU A 52 -0.02 -6.36 -12.92
N TYR A 53 -0.10 -6.78 -11.64
CA TYR A 53 0.36 -5.99 -10.47
C TYR A 53 1.75 -5.35 -10.66
N ARG A 54 2.68 -6.05 -11.33
CA ARG A 54 4.03 -5.55 -11.61
C ARG A 54 4.06 -4.21 -12.33
N LYS A 55 3.08 -3.91 -13.18
CA LYS A 55 2.98 -2.63 -13.90
C LYS A 55 2.76 -1.45 -12.95
N ALA A 56 2.13 -1.67 -11.79
CA ALA A 56 1.90 -0.65 -10.79
C ALA A 56 3.10 -0.41 -9.86
N LEU A 57 4.12 -1.27 -9.89
CA LEU A 57 5.29 -1.17 -9.00
C LEU A 57 6.43 -0.32 -9.57
N GLY A 58 6.54 -0.23 -10.90
CA GLY A 58 7.70 0.38 -11.55
C GLY A 58 9.01 -0.27 -11.10
N ASP A 59 10.02 0.56 -10.80
CA ASP A 59 11.34 0.13 -10.31
C ASP A 59 11.51 0.24 -8.79
N LEU A 60 10.41 0.36 -8.03
CA LEU A 60 10.45 0.61 -6.58
C LEU A 60 10.91 -0.61 -5.76
N TYR A 61 10.83 -1.80 -6.32
CA TYR A 61 11.09 -3.06 -5.63
C TYR A 61 12.07 -3.95 -6.41
N PRO A 62 13.00 -4.64 -5.73
CA PRO A 62 13.84 -5.64 -6.37
C PRO A 62 13.01 -6.84 -6.85
N ALA A 63 13.50 -7.56 -7.86
CA ALA A 63 12.77 -8.65 -8.51
C ALA A 63 12.32 -9.77 -7.55
N GLY A 64 13.10 -10.06 -6.51
CA GLY A 64 12.74 -11.05 -5.49
C GLY A 64 11.53 -10.65 -4.66
N GLU A 65 11.45 -9.37 -4.28
CA GLU A 65 10.31 -8.82 -3.54
C GLU A 65 9.07 -8.72 -4.42
N VAL A 66 9.23 -8.32 -5.69
CA VAL A 66 8.13 -8.35 -6.67
C VAL A 66 7.56 -9.76 -6.79
N ALA A 67 8.41 -10.79 -6.89
CA ALA A 67 7.96 -12.18 -6.97
C ALA A 67 7.20 -12.61 -5.70
N ALA A 68 7.72 -12.27 -4.52
CA ALA A 68 7.08 -12.58 -3.24
C ALA A 68 5.76 -11.82 -3.02
N MET A 69 5.65 -10.60 -3.56
CA MET A 69 4.47 -9.73 -3.45
C MET A 69 3.21 -10.38 -4.02
N LYS A 70 3.32 -11.21 -5.06
CA LYS A 70 2.16 -11.86 -5.70
C LYS A 70 1.27 -12.57 -4.68
N GLY A 71 1.86 -13.33 -3.73
CA GLY A 71 1.08 -14.05 -2.72
C GLY A 71 0.25 -13.13 -1.84
N TYR A 72 0.71 -11.90 -1.60
CA TYR A 72 -0.01 -10.89 -0.82
C TYR A 72 -1.06 -10.16 -1.66
N VAL A 73 -0.83 -9.99 -2.96
CA VAL A 73 -1.87 -9.51 -3.90
C VAL A 73 -3.01 -10.52 -3.97
N ASP A 74 -2.68 -11.81 -4.14
CA ASP A 74 -3.67 -12.90 -4.15
C ASP A 74 -4.46 -12.94 -2.83
N LEU A 75 -3.75 -12.82 -1.68
CA LEU A 75 -4.37 -12.79 -0.35
C LEU A 75 -5.36 -11.61 -0.22
N GLY A 76 -4.93 -10.38 -0.49
CA GLY A 76 -5.79 -9.20 -0.38
C GLY A 76 -6.97 -9.21 -1.36
N ALA A 77 -6.78 -9.81 -2.53
CA ALA A 77 -7.80 -9.93 -3.56
C ALA A 77 -8.92 -10.93 -3.19
N GLY A 78 -8.61 -11.90 -2.32
CA GLY A 78 -9.54 -12.95 -1.89
C GLY A 78 -9.91 -12.92 -0.41
N GLU A 79 -9.37 -11.99 0.40
CA GLU A 79 -9.67 -11.94 1.83
C GLU A 79 -11.13 -11.54 2.09
N THR A 80 -11.73 -12.14 3.12
CA THR A 80 -13.11 -11.86 3.56
C THR A 80 -13.16 -11.90 5.07
N TRP A 81 -13.63 -10.81 5.68
CA TRP A 81 -13.63 -10.61 7.14
C TRP A 81 -14.98 -10.09 7.64
N GLU A 82 -15.25 -10.17 8.95
CA GLU A 82 -16.47 -9.57 9.52
C GLU A 82 -16.51 -8.05 9.35
N ASN A 83 -15.35 -7.41 9.50
CA ASN A 83 -15.18 -5.96 9.37
C ASN A 83 -14.84 -5.53 7.93
N GLN A 84 -15.22 -6.31 6.91
CA GLN A 84 -14.89 -6.04 5.50
C GLN A 84 -15.31 -4.63 5.05
N ILE A 85 -16.48 -4.15 5.52
CA ILE A 85 -16.98 -2.81 5.17
C ILE A 85 -16.00 -1.72 5.65
N GLN A 86 -15.48 -1.85 6.87
CA GLN A 86 -14.51 -0.91 7.42
C GLN A 86 -13.19 -0.96 6.63
N ILE A 87 -12.67 -2.17 6.39
CA ILE A 87 -11.45 -2.38 5.61
C ILE A 87 -11.57 -1.69 4.25
N CYS A 88 -12.67 -1.92 3.54
CA CYS A 88 -12.89 -1.34 2.23
C CYS A 88 -13.06 0.19 2.27
N ALA A 89 -13.77 0.73 3.25
CA ALA A 89 -13.90 2.17 3.41
C ALA A 89 -12.53 2.85 3.59
N GLU A 90 -11.66 2.27 4.43
CA GLU A 90 -10.34 2.83 4.72
C GLU A 90 -9.33 2.65 3.56
N VAL A 91 -9.38 1.52 2.86
CA VAL A 91 -8.56 1.31 1.65
C VAL A 91 -8.98 2.29 0.56
N CYS A 92 -10.28 2.42 0.27
CA CYS A 92 -10.76 3.33 -0.77
C CYS A 92 -10.61 4.82 -0.40
N ALA A 93 -10.53 5.15 0.89
CA ALA A 93 -10.24 6.51 1.34
C ALA A 93 -8.82 6.98 1.01
N GLN A 94 -7.86 6.06 0.83
CA GLN A 94 -6.47 6.36 0.46
C GLN A 94 -6.32 6.68 -1.04
N ARG A 95 -7.13 7.62 -1.54
CA ARG A 95 -7.39 7.86 -2.97
C ARG A 95 -6.17 8.06 -3.86
N CYS A 96 -5.12 8.75 -3.38
CA CYS A 96 -3.90 8.98 -4.16
C CYS A 96 -3.06 7.69 -4.30
N MET A 97 -3.08 6.81 -3.30
CA MET A 97 -2.42 5.51 -3.33
C MET A 97 -3.21 4.53 -4.20
N VAL A 98 -4.55 4.54 -4.08
CA VAL A 98 -5.44 3.80 -4.98
C VAL A 98 -5.18 4.21 -6.44
N GLN A 99 -5.07 5.50 -6.71
CA GLN A 99 -4.71 6.00 -8.03
C GLN A 99 -3.35 5.49 -8.51
N ALA A 100 -2.35 5.47 -7.63
CA ALA A 100 -1.00 5.02 -7.96
C ALA A 100 -0.97 3.56 -8.42
N VAL A 101 -1.85 2.71 -7.89
CA VAL A 101 -1.91 1.29 -8.30
C VAL A 101 -2.92 1.02 -9.41
N ALA A 102 -4.05 1.73 -9.46
CA ALA A 102 -5.09 1.49 -10.45
C ALA A 102 -4.74 2.09 -11.83
N ALA A 103 -4.15 3.28 -11.87
CA ALA A 103 -3.89 3.98 -13.13
C ALA A 103 -2.90 3.26 -14.05
N PRO A 104 -1.77 2.70 -13.57
CA PRO A 104 -0.85 1.91 -14.42
C PRO A 104 -1.50 0.66 -15.01
N LEU A 105 -2.55 0.17 -14.36
CA LEU A 105 -3.36 -0.96 -14.82
C LEU A 105 -4.51 -0.51 -15.73
N GLY A 106 -4.58 0.76 -16.12
CA GLY A 106 -5.65 1.28 -16.97
C GLY A 106 -7.01 1.35 -16.29
N GLY A 107 -7.04 1.44 -14.96
CA GLY A 107 -8.26 1.60 -14.18
C GLY A 107 -8.77 3.04 -14.23
N ARG A 108 -10.07 3.20 -14.02
CA ARG A 108 -10.71 4.49 -13.81
C ARG A 108 -10.10 5.16 -12.58
N GLY A 109 -9.63 6.39 -12.80
CA GLY A 109 -8.99 7.13 -11.74
C GLY A 109 -9.94 7.58 -10.64
N THR A 110 -9.38 7.82 -9.45
CA THR A 110 -10.08 8.37 -8.29
C THR A 110 -10.27 9.90 -8.38
N GLY A 111 -9.71 10.54 -9.42
CA GLY A 111 -9.66 12.00 -9.58
C GLY A 111 -8.49 12.67 -8.84
N GLU A 112 -7.73 11.92 -8.06
CA GLU A 112 -6.52 12.39 -7.37
C GLU A 112 -5.27 12.23 -8.23
N LYS A 113 -4.22 12.99 -7.91
CA LYS A 113 -2.88 12.74 -8.44
C LYS A 113 -2.29 11.48 -7.76
N PRO A 114 -1.64 10.55 -8.48
CA PRO A 114 -0.98 9.41 -7.85
C PRO A 114 0.12 9.87 -6.89
N CYS A 115 0.22 9.21 -5.73
CA CYS A 115 1.24 9.44 -4.71
C CYS A 115 2.02 8.15 -4.43
N LEU A 116 3.17 8.24 -3.75
CA LEU A 116 3.91 7.05 -3.31
C LEU A 116 3.07 6.30 -2.27
N VAL A 117 2.94 4.98 -2.44
CA VAL A 117 2.45 4.10 -1.37
C VAL A 117 3.61 3.87 -0.42
N SER A 118 3.69 4.68 0.64
CA SER A 118 4.81 4.69 1.58
C SER A 118 4.51 3.83 2.81
N GLU A 119 5.56 3.33 3.46
CA GLU A 119 5.39 2.57 4.72
C GLU A 119 4.75 3.43 5.82
N ARG A 120 5.06 4.74 5.83
CA ARG A 120 4.55 5.68 6.83
C ARG A 120 3.06 5.93 6.66
N ASP A 121 2.61 6.14 5.43
CA ASP A 121 1.28 6.66 5.16
C ASP A 121 0.28 5.55 4.83
N LEU A 122 0.75 4.38 4.39
CA LEU A 122 -0.12 3.24 4.09
C LEU A 122 -0.79 2.73 5.37
N HIS A 123 -2.11 2.85 5.42
CA HIS A 123 -2.93 2.31 6.49
C HIS A 123 -3.67 1.06 6.01
N LEU A 124 -3.56 -0.03 6.76
CA LEU A 124 -4.27 -1.27 6.48
C LEU A 124 -4.86 -1.79 7.79
N THR A 125 -6.19 -1.83 7.87
CA THR A 125 -6.88 -2.45 9.00
C THR A 125 -6.78 -3.96 8.93
N ASP A 126 -6.61 -4.58 10.08
CA ASP A 126 -6.57 -6.03 10.23
C ASP A 126 -7.97 -6.63 10.14
N GLY A 127 -8.03 -7.85 9.60
CA GLY A 127 -9.26 -8.63 9.52
C GLY A 127 -9.72 -9.15 10.87
N ALA A 128 -11.00 -8.96 11.17
CA ALA A 128 -11.69 -9.66 12.25
C ALA A 128 -12.23 -10.99 11.70
N GLN A 129 -11.87 -12.11 12.34
CA GLN A 129 -12.34 -13.42 11.94
C GLN A 129 -13.86 -13.53 12.07
N ILE A 130 -14.50 -14.18 11.10
CA ILE A 130 -15.89 -14.61 11.22
C ILE A 130 -15.94 -15.63 12.34
N ASN A 131 -16.55 -15.27 13.47
CA ASN A 131 -16.68 -16.18 14.61
C ASN A 131 -17.35 -17.48 14.14
N PRO A 132 -16.66 -18.63 14.13
CA PRO A 132 -17.27 -19.88 13.70
C PRO A 132 -18.14 -20.52 14.80
N GLY A 133 -18.32 -19.84 15.95
CA GLY A 133 -18.91 -20.38 17.18
C GLY A 133 -20.18 -19.68 17.65
N GLY A 134 -21.15 -19.48 16.75
CA GLY A 134 -22.53 -19.26 17.17
C GLY A 134 -23.14 -20.61 17.55
N ASP A 135 -22.92 -21.07 18.78
CA ASP A 135 -23.61 -22.23 19.35
C ASP A 135 -25.13 -21.99 19.31
N PHE A 136 -25.86 -22.93 18.70
CA PHE A 136 -27.31 -23.09 18.81
C PHE A 136 -27.68 -23.76 20.14
#